data_AF-A0A7L2B3S1-F1
#
_entry.id   AF-A0A7L2B3S1-F1
#
_cell.length_a   1.000
_cell.length_b   1.000
_cell.length_c   1.000
_cell.angle_alpha   90.00
_cell.angle_beta   90.00
_cell.angle_gamma   90.00
#
_symmetry.space_group_name_H-M   'P 1'
#
loop_
_entity.id
_entity.type
_entity.pdbx_description
1 polymer ?
#
loop_
_entity_poly.entity_id
_entity_poly.type
_entity_poly.pdbx_seq_one_letter_code
_entity_poly.pdbx_strand_id
1 'polypeptide(L)'
;KVRSLDRRLCKSSFSHSTGLNMIRRTAEADVIRLRKYEIPIKRVARNLCLDPALIAGIMSQESRVGLLLDNGWDQGRHKYGLMQLGGQQHQPYGLWDSEEHINQCSTILVLSINEVRARHPTWTWDQQLR
;
A
#
# COMPACT_ATOMS: atom_id res chain seq x y z
N LYS A 1 -29.23 45.86 -1.88
CA LYS A 1 -27.98 45.94 -1.09
C LYS A 1 -27.53 44.50 -0.83
N VAL A 2 -26.54 44.04 -1.60
CA VAL A 2 -26.00 42.68 -1.60
C VAL A 2 -25.12 42.45 -0.37
N ARG A 3 -25.27 41.33 0.33
CA ARG A 3 -24.24 40.67 1.17
C ARG A 3 -24.46 39.16 1.04
N SER A 4 -23.81 38.56 0.04
CA SER A 4 -22.52 37.84 0.18
C SER A 4 -22.68 36.48 0.85
N LEU A 5 -22.77 35.47 -0.02
CA LEU A 5 -22.36 34.08 0.20
C LEU A 5 -20.91 34.02 0.74
N ASP A 6 -20.55 32.98 1.48
CA ASP A 6 -19.70 31.91 0.93
C ASP A 6 -19.46 30.78 1.96
N ARG A 7 -20.27 29.71 1.86
CA ARG A 7 -19.93 28.39 2.41
C ARG A 7 -18.95 27.75 1.42
N ARG A 8 -17.65 27.88 1.68
CA ARG A 8 -16.63 27.09 0.98
C ARG A 8 -16.71 25.62 1.40
N LEU A 9 -17.63 24.90 0.79
CA LEU A 9 -17.53 23.45 0.60
C LEU A 9 -16.52 23.22 -0.52
N CYS A 10 -15.26 22.97 -0.15
CA CYS A 10 -14.28 22.39 -1.08
C CYS A 10 -14.74 20.96 -1.42
N LYS A 11 -15.64 20.83 -2.39
CA LYS A 11 -15.87 19.56 -3.10
C LYS A 11 -14.66 19.39 -4.02
N SER A 12 -13.65 18.66 -3.57
CA SER A 12 -12.54 18.26 -4.42
C SER A 12 -13.07 17.37 -5.54
N SER A 13 -13.27 17.95 -6.72
CA SER A 13 -13.53 17.19 -7.95
C SER A 13 -12.26 16.41 -8.28
N PHE A 14 -12.14 15.19 -7.75
CA PHE A 14 -11.03 14.30 -8.04
C PHE A 14 -11.18 13.82 -9.48
N SER A 15 -10.60 14.55 -10.43
CA SER A 15 -10.53 14.07 -11.81
C SER A 15 -9.57 12.88 -11.85
N HIS A 16 -9.91 11.83 -12.59
CA HIS A 16 -9.14 10.59 -12.64
C HIS A 16 -7.68 10.82 -13.10
N SER A 17 -7.46 11.79 -14.00
CA SER A 17 -6.14 12.22 -14.44
C SER A 17 -5.34 12.98 -13.36
N THR A 18 -6.01 13.77 -12.52
CA THR A 18 -5.37 14.37 -11.34
C THR A 18 -4.94 13.30 -10.34
N GLY A 19 -5.78 12.29 -10.12
CA GLY A 19 -5.51 11.17 -9.22
C GLY A 19 -4.28 10.35 -9.61
N LEU A 20 -4.24 9.86 -10.86
CA LEU A 20 -3.12 9.06 -11.37
C LEU A 20 -1.80 9.85 -11.33
N ASN A 21 -1.82 11.13 -11.70
CA ASN A 21 -0.63 11.97 -11.66
C ASN A 21 -0.12 12.18 -10.22
N MET A 22 -1.02 12.33 -9.24
CA MET A 22 -0.61 12.43 -7.84
C MET A 22 -0.01 11.14 -7.32
N ILE A 23 -0.60 9.99 -7.63
CA ILE A 23 -0.06 8.67 -7.25
C ILE A 23 1.33 8.49 -7.86
N ARG A 24 1.48 8.77 -9.16
CA ARG A 24 2.77 8.63 -9.86
C ARG A 24 3.86 9.51 -9.24
N ARG A 25 3.56 10.79 -8.98
CA ARG A 25 4.50 11.71 -8.32
C ARG A 25 4.89 11.23 -6.92
N THR A 26 3.93 10.66 -6.18
CA THR A 26 4.16 10.12 -4.84
C THR A 26 5.08 8.90 -4.91
N ALA A 27 4.80 7.97 -5.83
CA ALA A 27 5.63 6.79 -6.07
C ALA A 27 7.04 7.16 -6.56
N GLU A 28 7.16 8.13 -7.47
CA GLU A 28 8.44 8.66 -7.96
C GLU A 28 9.31 9.20 -6.80
N ALA A 29 8.70 9.92 -5.85
CA ALA A 29 9.38 10.43 -4.66
C ALA A 29 9.82 9.32 -3.68
N ASP A 30 9.19 8.14 -3.76
CA ASP A 30 9.46 7.01 -2.89
C ASP A 30 10.50 6.03 -3.46
N VAL A 31 10.82 6.12 -4.77
CA VAL A 31 11.82 5.28 -5.44
C VAL A 31 13.17 5.29 -4.71
N ILE A 32 13.60 6.44 -4.20
CA ILE A 32 14.89 6.54 -3.48
C ILE A 32 14.90 5.66 -2.23
N ARG A 33 13.79 5.62 -1.48
CA ARG A 33 13.64 4.78 -0.28
C ARG A 33 13.49 3.31 -0.65
N LEU A 34 12.76 3.01 -1.73
CA LEU A 34 12.56 1.64 -2.22
C LEU A 34 13.87 0.94 -2.58
N ARG A 35 14.91 1.66 -3.00
CA ARG A 35 16.24 1.08 -3.28
C ARG A 35 16.82 0.31 -2.10
N LYS A 36 16.55 0.73 -0.85
CA LYS A 36 16.98 0.00 0.36
C LYS A 36 16.39 -1.41 0.41
N TYR A 37 15.19 -1.59 -0.13
CA TYR A 37 14.41 -2.83 -0.05
C TYR A 37 14.33 -3.59 -1.37
N GLU A 38 15.10 -3.19 -2.40
CA GLU A 38 15.00 -3.79 -3.73
C GLU A 38 15.26 -5.31 -3.72
N ILE A 39 16.33 -5.74 -3.04
CA ILE A 39 16.69 -7.16 -2.93
C ILE A 39 15.62 -7.96 -2.18
N PRO A 40 15.19 -7.59 -0.96
CA PRO A 40 14.16 -8.35 -0.25
C PRO A 40 12.82 -8.36 -0.99
N ILE A 41 12.40 -7.24 -1.60
CA ILE A 41 11.19 -7.18 -2.42
C ILE A 41 11.28 -8.19 -3.58
N LYS A 42 12.38 -8.19 -4.34
CA LYS A 42 12.56 -9.11 -5.48
C LYS A 42 12.57 -10.57 -5.05
N ARG A 43 13.18 -10.90 -3.91
CA ARG A 43 13.20 -12.27 -3.38
C ARG A 43 11.80 -12.74 -2.98
N VAL A 44 11.11 -11.95 -2.17
CA VAL A 44 9.74 -12.26 -1.73
C VAL A 44 8.79 -12.37 -2.92
N ALA A 45 8.84 -11.41 -3.85
CA ALA A 45 8.04 -11.41 -5.06
C ALA A 45 8.25 -12.69 -5.90
N ARG A 46 9.51 -13.09 -6.10
CA ARG A 46 9.85 -14.32 -6.81
C ARG A 46 9.32 -15.57 -6.10
N ASN A 47 9.43 -15.63 -4.78
CA ASN A 47 8.97 -16.78 -4.00
C ASN A 47 7.44 -16.93 -4.03
N LEU A 48 6.71 -15.82 -4.11
CA LEU A 48 5.25 -15.78 -4.07
C LEU A 48 4.59 -15.59 -5.45
N CYS A 49 5.37 -15.59 -6.53
CA CYS A 49 4.90 -15.32 -7.89
C CYS A 49 4.13 -13.98 -8.02
N LEU A 50 4.57 -12.95 -7.32
CA LEU A 50 4.04 -11.58 -7.41
C LEU A 50 4.95 -10.70 -8.29
N ASP A 51 4.39 -9.62 -8.82
CA ASP A 51 5.20 -8.54 -9.41
C ASP A 51 5.90 -7.75 -8.27
N PRO A 52 7.24 -7.60 -8.30
CA PRO A 52 7.94 -6.72 -7.37
C PRO A 52 7.36 -5.30 -7.29
N ALA A 53 6.85 -4.76 -8.40
CA ALA A 53 6.23 -3.44 -8.45
C ALA A 53 4.93 -3.38 -7.64
N LEU A 54 4.19 -4.48 -7.52
CA LEU A 54 2.98 -4.55 -6.69
C LEU A 54 3.33 -4.38 -5.22
N ILE A 55 4.33 -5.12 -4.73
CA ILE A 55 4.80 -5.03 -3.33
C ILE A 55 5.35 -3.62 -3.06
N ALA A 56 6.18 -3.09 -3.96
CA ALA A 56 6.74 -1.75 -3.84
C ALA A 56 5.66 -0.66 -3.83
N GLY A 57 4.63 -0.81 -4.66
CA GLY A 57 3.48 0.09 -4.71
C GLY A 57 2.69 0.09 -3.41
N ILE A 58 2.45 -1.09 -2.82
CA ILE A 58 1.79 -1.22 -1.51
C ILE A 58 2.63 -0.55 -0.42
N MET A 59 3.93 -0.81 -0.36
CA MET A 59 4.82 -0.16 0.61
C MET A 59 4.83 1.37 0.48
N SER A 60 4.86 1.88 -0.75
CA SER A 60 4.76 3.33 -1.02
C SER A 60 3.42 3.88 -0.51
N GLN A 61 2.32 3.20 -0.79
CA GLN A 61 0.99 3.71 -0.46
C GLN A 61 0.67 3.63 1.04
N GLU A 62 1.09 2.55 1.70
CA GLU A 62 0.75 2.27 3.10
C GLU A 62 1.60 3.08 4.08
N SER A 63 2.91 3.17 3.86
CA SER A 63 3.83 3.77 4.84
C SER A 63 4.77 4.83 4.27
N ARG A 64 4.64 5.16 2.97
CA ARG A 64 5.64 5.95 2.23
C ARG A 64 7.04 5.32 2.38
N VAL A 65 7.07 3.99 2.32
CA VAL A 65 8.29 3.18 2.49
C VAL A 65 8.96 3.45 3.86
N GLY A 66 8.13 3.47 4.91
CA GLY A 66 8.57 3.71 6.29
C GLY A 66 8.68 5.17 6.71
N LEU A 67 8.52 6.15 5.80
CA LEU A 67 8.63 7.57 6.15
C LEU A 67 7.56 8.04 7.16
N LEU A 68 6.37 7.45 7.12
CA LEU A 68 5.28 7.80 8.03
C LEU A 68 5.30 7.05 9.37
N LEU A 69 6.30 6.20 9.59
CA LEU A 69 6.33 5.29 10.74
C LEU A 69 7.21 5.82 11.87
N ASP A 70 6.76 5.59 13.10
CA ASP A 70 7.53 5.78 14.32
C ASP A 70 7.86 4.40 14.92
N ASN A 71 9.12 4.01 14.84
CA ASN A 71 9.61 2.69 15.24
C ASN A 71 8.75 1.52 14.70
N GLY A 72 8.32 1.63 13.44
CA GLY A 72 7.50 0.64 12.76
C GLY A 72 5.99 0.77 12.96
N TRP A 73 5.52 1.69 13.79
CA TRP A 73 4.09 1.90 14.03
C TRP A 73 3.57 3.11 13.27
N ASP A 74 2.31 3.07 12.86
CA ASP A 74 1.60 4.24 12.39
C ASP A 74 1.30 5.22 13.54
N GLN A 75 0.84 6.42 13.18
CA GLN A 75 0.50 7.47 14.16
C GLN A 75 -0.54 6.98 15.20
N GLY A 76 -1.46 6.10 14.80
CA GLY A 76 -2.49 5.53 15.67
C GLY A 76 -2.04 4.31 16.48
N ARG A 77 -0.84 3.78 16.26
CA ARG A 77 -0.36 2.50 16.82
C ARG A 77 -1.33 1.33 16.61
N HIS A 78 -2.00 1.30 15.47
CA HIS A 78 -2.91 0.24 15.06
C HIS A 78 -2.31 -0.69 14.01
N LYS A 79 -1.35 -0.20 13.23
CA LYS A 79 -0.74 -0.92 12.11
C LYS A 79 0.78 -0.90 12.23
N TYR A 80 1.41 -1.97 11.78
CA TYR A 80 2.83 -2.22 11.94
C TYR A 80 3.53 -2.50 10.60
N GLY A 81 4.69 -1.88 10.42
CA GLY A 81 5.67 -2.16 9.38
C GLY A 81 5.38 -1.55 8.01
N LEU A 82 6.29 -1.84 7.08
CA LEU A 82 6.34 -1.23 5.75
C LEU A 82 5.04 -1.41 4.95
N MET A 83 4.35 -2.53 5.16
CA MET A 83 3.08 -2.86 4.50
C MET A 83 1.86 -2.74 5.44
N GLN A 84 2.04 -2.12 6.61
CA GLN A 84 0.97 -1.72 7.53
C GLN A 84 0.02 -2.85 7.92
N LEU A 85 0.60 -3.94 8.44
CA LEU A 85 -0.15 -5.06 9.00
C LEU A 85 -0.84 -4.62 10.30
N GLY A 86 -2.16 -4.70 10.37
CA GLY A 86 -2.92 -4.31 11.56
C GLY A 86 -4.13 -5.21 11.80
N GLY A 87 -4.58 -5.26 13.05
CA GLY A 87 -5.73 -6.04 13.51
C GLY A 87 -5.36 -7.18 14.46
N GLN A 88 -6.36 -7.64 15.23
CA GLN A 88 -6.20 -8.70 16.24
C GLN A 88 -5.84 -10.08 15.66
N GLN A 89 -6.02 -10.27 14.35
CA GLN A 89 -5.92 -11.58 13.69
C GLN A 89 -4.53 -11.93 13.19
N HIS A 90 -3.65 -10.95 12.96
CA HIS A 90 -2.31 -11.19 12.42
C HIS A 90 -1.27 -10.57 13.35
N GLN A 91 -0.57 -11.42 14.12
CA GLN A 91 0.58 -10.96 14.90
C GLN A 91 1.76 -10.72 13.96
N PRO A 92 2.31 -9.49 13.91
CA PRO A 92 3.50 -9.24 13.13
C PRO A 92 4.67 -10.04 13.71
N TYR A 93 5.48 -10.66 12.85
CA TYR A 93 6.75 -11.24 13.23
C TYR A 93 7.89 -10.67 12.40
N GLY A 94 9.09 -10.66 12.98
CA GLY A 94 10.24 -9.94 12.42
C GLY A 94 10.23 -8.45 12.76
N LEU A 95 11.24 -7.73 12.27
CA LEU A 95 11.29 -6.27 12.41
C LEU A 95 10.39 -5.62 11.36
N TRP A 96 9.86 -4.46 11.71
CA TRP A 96 8.93 -3.70 10.86
C TRP A 96 9.43 -3.42 9.43
N ASP A 97 10.76 -3.41 9.23
CA ASP A 97 11.42 -3.20 7.94
C ASP A 97 12.20 -4.41 7.40
N SER A 98 11.99 -5.61 7.93
CA SER A 98 12.74 -6.80 7.53
C SER A 98 12.12 -7.56 6.35
N GLU A 99 12.91 -8.45 5.74
CA GLU A 99 12.44 -9.33 4.66
C GLU A 99 11.33 -10.26 5.15
N GLU A 100 11.39 -10.71 6.41
CA GLU A 100 10.37 -11.54 7.05
C GLU A 100 9.02 -10.82 7.13
N HIS A 101 9.02 -9.53 7.49
CA HIS A 101 7.80 -8.72 7.52
C HIS A 101 7.20 -8.55 6.12
N ILE A 102 8.05 -8.26 5.11
CA ILE A 102 7.62 -8.14 3.71
C ILE A 102 7.02 -9.47 3.22
N ASN A 103 7.64 -10.60 3.57
CA ASN A 103 7.17 -11.94 3.23
C ASN A 103 5.83 -12.28 3.89
N GLN A 104 5.66 -11.97 5.18
CA GLN A 104 4.42 -12.19 5.91
C GLN A 104 3.26 -11.43 5.24
N CYS A 105 3.44 -10.13 5.01
CA CYS A 105 2.40 -9.28 4.44
C CYS A 105 2.07 -9.70 3.00
N SER A 106 3.08 -10.06 2.22
CA SER A 106 2.88 -10.53 0.84
C SER A 106 2.19 -11.89 0.78
N THR A 107 2.42 -12.77 1.76
CA THR A 107 1.71 -14.05 1.87
C THR A 107 0.22 -13.82 2.14
N ILE A 108 -0.11 -12.92 3.07
CA ILE A 108 -1.50 -12.53 3.36
C ILE A 108 -2.15 -11.92 2.10
N LEU A 109 -1.43 -11.06 1.38
CA LEU A 109 -1.92 -10.49 0.12
C LEU A 109 -2.27 -11.56 -0.91
N VAL A 110 -1.41 -12.58 -1.11
CA VAL A 110 -1.70 -13.70 -2.01
C VAL A 110 -2.96 -14.45 -1.58
N LEU A 111 -3.12 -14.72 -0.28
CA LEU A 111 -4.32 -15.37 0.25
C LEU A 111 -5.58 -14.54 -0.05
N SER A 112 -5.53 -13.23 0.21
CA SER A 112 -6.65 -12.32 -0.08
C SER A 112 -6.99 -12.27 -1.58
N ILE A 113 -5.99 -12.20 -2.46
CA ILE A 113 -6.20 -12.22 -3.92
C ILE A 113 -6.87 -13.54 -4.35
N ASN A 114 -6.39 -14.67 -3.82
CA ASN A 114 -6.96 -15.98 -4.15
C ASN A 114 -8.39 -16.11 -3.62
N GLU A 115 -8.70 -15.53 -2.47
CA GLU A 115 -10.06 -15.51 -1.92
C GLU A 115 -11.01 -14.69 -2.82
N VAL A 116 -10.57 -13.52 -3.30
CA VAL A 116 -11.33 -12.71 -4.26
C VAL A 116 -11.58 -13.47 -5.55
N ARG A 117 -10.56 -14.19 -6.08
CA ARG A 117 -10.71 -15.05 -7.26
C ARG A 117 -11.74 -16.16 -7.05
N ALA A 118 -11.70 -16.82 -5.90
CA ALA A 118 -12.64 -17.88 -5.59
C ALA A 118 -14.09 -17.36 -5.50
N ARG A 119 -14.27 -16.15 -4.96
CA ARG A 119 -15.59 -15.50 -4.86
C ARG A 119 -16.09 -14.92 -6.19
N HIS A 120 -15.19 -14.52 -7.07
CA HIS A 120 -15.52 -13.89 -8.35
C HIS A 120 -14.76 -14.52 -9.54
N PRO A 121 -15.05 -15.79 -9.88
CA PRO A 121 -14.30 -16.53 -10.89
C PRO A 121 -14.44 -15.97 -12.31
N THR A 122 -15.43 -15.13 -12.57
CA THR A 122 -15.68 -14.50 -13.88
C THR A 122 -15.03 -13.12 -14.03
N TRP A 123 -14.38 -12.58 -13.00
CA TRP A 123 -13.74 -11.26 -13.05
C TRP A 123 -12.38 -11.32 -13.74
N THR A 124 -12.10 -10.29 -14.55
CA THR A 124 -10.77 -10.07 -15.13
C THR A 124 -9.76 -9.69 -14.05
N TRP A 125 -8.46 -9.87 -14.33
CA TRP A 125 -7.37 -9.53 -13.40
C TRP A 125 -7.44 -8.09 -12.88
N ASP A 126 -7.71 -7.12 -13.75
CA ASP A 126 -7.85 -5.71 -13.35
C ASP A 126 -9.05 -5.47 -12.42
N GLN A 127 -10.12 -6.26 -12.53
CA GLN A 127 -11.27 -6.16 -11.62
C GLN A 127 -10.99 -6.80 -10.26
N GLN A 128 -10.11 -7.80 -10.20
CA GLN A 128 -9.73 -8.47 -8.96
C GLN A 128 -8.78 -7.62 -8.10
N LEU A 129 -8.06 -6.68 -8.72
CA LEU A 129 -7.09 -5.79 -8.07
C LEU A 129 -7.63 -4.37 -7.84
N ARG A 130 -8.90 -4.11 -8.16
CA ARG A 130 -9.61 -2.86 -7.85
C ARG A 130 -10.13 -2.85 -6.42
#